data_AF-A0A932KSP4-F1
#
_entry.id   AF-A0A932KSP4-F1
#
_cell.length_a   1.000
_cell.length_b   1.000
_cell.length_c   1.000
_cell.angle_alpha   90.00
_cell.angle_beta   90.00
_cell.angle_gamma   90.00
#
_symmetry.space_group_name_H-M   'P 1'
#
loop_
_entity.id
_entity.type
_entity.pdbx_description
1 polymer ?
#
loop_
_entity_poly.entity_id
_entity_poly.type
_entity_poly.pdbx_seq_one_letter_code
_entity_poly.pdbx_strand_id
1 'polypeptide(L)'
;MIARILPFAAYMGFIALSAGISWLAGAGVLSSAWIEKADLWLYPIKTAVVLGLLGYFWLGYEELKEKIFAGPGEGLLAVGVGVLVYLAWVRMDWPWAMQGQAGGYDPFRAGETAGVVLTGVRIFGAAAVVPVMEELFWRSFLIR
;
A
#
# COMPACT_ATOMS: atom_id res chain seq x y z
N MET A 1 7.88 -20.27 6.92
CA MET A 1 8.62 -19.33 6.06
C MET A 1 7.79 -18.80 4.91
N ILE A 2 7.23 -19.65 4.02
CA ILE A 2 6.47 -19.20 2.84
C ILE A 2 5.28 -18.29 3.20
N ALA A 3 4.49 -18.63 4.22
CA ALA A 3 3.33 -17.84 4.65
C ALA A 3 3.64 -16.39 5.10
N ARG A 4 4.91 -16.05 5.36
CA ARG A 4 5.36 -14.72 5.79
C ARG A 4 5.95 -13.89 4.64
N ILE A 5 6.48 -14.55 3.60
CA ILE A 5 7.07 -13.90 2.42
C ILE A 5 6.01 -13.67 1.34
N LEU A 6 5.01 -14.57 1.26
CA LEU A 6 4.02 -14.58 0.17
C LEU A 6 3.16 -13.31 0.09
N PRO A 7 2.69 -12.70 1.20
CA PRO A 7 1.97 -11.43 1.15
C PRO A 7 2.84 -10.29 0.55
N PHE A 8 4.09 -10.19 1.00
CA PHE A 8 5.06 -9.21 0.50
C PHE A 8 5.41 -9.44 -0.98
N ALA A 9 5.69 -10.69 -1.35
CA ALA A 9 5.99 -11.07 -2.73
C ALA A 9 4.80 -10.80 -3.67
N ALA A 10 3.57 -11.07 -3.24
CA ALA A 10 2.37 -10.74 -4.00
C ALA A 10 2.26 -9.22 -4.20
N TYR A 11 2.43 -8.43 -3.15
CA TYR A 11 2.41 -6.96 -3.23
C TYR A 11 3.45 -6.42 -4.22
N MET A 12 4.70 -6.89 -4.11
CA MET A 12 5.78 -6.53 -5.03
C MET A 12 5.49 -6.97 -6.46
N GLY A 13 4.89 -8.15 -6.65
CA GLY A 13 4.45 -8.64 -7.95
C GLY A 13 3.40 -7.73 -8.59
N PHE A 14 2.44 -7.23 -7.82
CA PHE A 14 1.47 -6.25 -8.32
C PHE A 14 2.09 -4.89 -8.65
N ILE A 15 3.10 -4.44 -7.90
CA ILE A 15 3.86 -3.21 -8.24
C ILE A 15 4.60 -3.41 -9.55
N ALA A 16 5.33 -4.53 -9.70
CA ALA A 16 6.06 -4.84 -10.93
C ALA A 16 5.12 -4.96 -12.12
N LEU A 17 3.95 -5.59 -11.94
CA LEU A 17 2.91 -5.68 -12.96
C LEU A 17 2.37 -4.30 -13.35
N SER A 18 2.06 -3.45 -12.37
CA SER A 18 1.61 -2.07 -12.60
C SER A 18 2.65 -1.28 -13.40
N ALA A 19 3.92 -1.32 -12.98
CA ALA A 19 5.02 -0.66 -13.68
C ALA A 19 5.20 -1.18 -15.11
N GLY A 20 5.08 -2.50 -15.32
CA GLY A 20 5.16 -3.12 -16.63
C GLY A 20 4.02 -2.69 -17.56
N ILE A 21 2.78 -2.60 -17.04
CA ILE A 21 1.63 -2.09 -17.79
C ILE A 21 1.85 -0.62 -18.19
N SER A 22 2.32 0.22 -17.26
CA SER A 22 2.62 1.63 -17.55
C SER A 22 3.74 1.80 -18.58
N TRP A 23 4.75 0.93 -18.55
CA TRP A 23 5.83 0.93 -19.55
C TRP A 23 5.33 0.52 -20.94
N LEU A 24 4.53 -0.54 -21.03
CA LEU A 24 3.90 -0.98 -22.29
C LEU A 24 2.92 0.06 -22.85
N ALA A 25 2.25 0.80 -21.98
CA ALA A 25 1.42 1.95 -22.35
C ALA A 25 2.26 3.06 -23.01
N GLY A 26 3.40 3.41 -22.42
CA GLY A 26 4.34 4.39 -23.01
C GLY A 26 4.93 3.95 -24.35
N ALA A 27 5.02 2.63 -24.60
CA ALA A 27 5.45 2.07 -25.87
C ALA A 27 4.37 2.04 -26.96
N GLY A 28 3.13 2.49 -26.67
CA GLY A 28 2.03 2.55 -27.64
C GLY A 28 1.41 1.20 -28.01
N VAL A 29 1.72 0.14 -27.25
CA VAL A 29 1.27 -1.24 -27.54
C VAL A 29 -0.15 -1.50 -27.01
N LEU A 30 -0.61 -0.74 -26.03
CA LEU A 30 -1.90 -0.90 -25.37
C LEU A 30 -2.83 0.29 -25.63
N SER A 31 -4.12 0.00 -25.82
CA SER A 31 -5.17 1.02 -25.94
C SER A 31 -5.34 1.79 -24.62
N SER A 32 -5.46 3.12 -24.70
CA SER A 32 -5.66 4.03 -23.56
C SER A 32 -6.85 3.64 -22.67
N ALA A 33 -7.94 3.14 -23.25
CA ALA A 33 -9.13 2.72 -22.51
C ALA A 33 -8.89 1.48 -21.61
N TRP A 34 -8.03 0.56 -22.05
CA TRP A 34 -7.66 -0.61 -21.24
C TRP A 34 -6.73 -0.23 -20.09
N ILE A 35 -5.85 0.75 -20.31
CA ILE A 35 -4.91 1.24 -19.30
C ILE A 35 -5.64 1.94 -18.16
N GLU A 36 -6.58 2.83 -18.48
CA GLU A 36 -7.37 3.53 -17.45
C GLU A 36 -8.19 2.57 -16.59
N LYS A 37 -8.79 1.54 -17.22
CA LYS A 37 -9.54 0.53 -16.51
C LYS A 37 -8.63 -0.38 -15.66
N ALA A 38 -7.46 -0.73 -16.18
CA ALA A 38 -6.48 -1.52 -15.42
C ALA A 38 -5.99 -0.74 -14.20
N ASP A 39 -5.63 0.52 -14.33
CA ASP A 39 -5.14 1.35 -13.22
C ASP A 39 -6.19 1.47 -12.11
N LEU A 40 -7.46 1.67 -12.48
CA LEU A 40 -8.59 1.79 -11.55
C LEU A 40 -8.83 0.51 -10.72
N TRP A 41 -8.71 -0.67 -11.33
CA TRP A 41 -9.04 -1.95 -10.68
C TRP A 41 -7.84 -2.67 -10.06
N LEU A 42 -6.64 -2.42 -10.55
CA LEU A 42 -5.44 -3.11 -10.08
C LEU A 42 -5.11 -2.75 -8.62
N TYR A 43 -5.44 -1.53 -8.19
CA TYR A 43 -5.25 -1.09 -6.81
C TYR A 43 -6.15 -1.84 -5.79
N PRO A 44 -7.49 -1.85 -5.93
CA PRO A 44 -8.34 -2.61 -5.01
C PRO A 44 -8.09 -4.12 -5.10
N ILE A 45 -7.79 -4.67 -6.28
CA ILE A 45 -7.47 -6.09 -6.44
C ILE A 45 -6.19 -6.45 -5.68
N LYS A 46 -5.11 -5.65 -5.82
CA LYS A 46 -3.87 -5.85 -5.05
C LYS A 46 -4.15 -5.87 -3.55
N THR A 47 -4.89 -4.87 -3.06
CA THR A 47 -5.22 -4.78 -1.63
C THR A 47 -6.03 -5.99 -1.16
N ALA A 48 -7.05 -6.41 -1.93
CA ALA A 48 -7.87 -7.56 -1.60
C ALA A 48 -7.08 -8.88 -1.60
N VAL A 49 -6.17 -9.08 -2.56
CA VAL A 49 -5.32 -10.28 -2.62
C VAL A 49 -4.37 -10.34 -1.44
N VAL A 50 -3.66 -9.24 -1.15
CA VAL A 50 -2.71 -9.21 -0.02
C VAL A 50 -3.45 -9.38 1.30
N LEU A 51 -4.60 -8.74 1.48
CA LEU A 51 -5.42 -8.90 2.67
C LEU A 51 -5.98 -10.31 2.81
N GLY A 52 -6.43 -10.92 1.71
CA GLY A 52 -6.89 -12.31 1.69
C GLY A 52 -5.79 -13.29 2.09
N LEU A 53 -4.56 -13.06 1.62
CA LEU A 53 -3.39 -13.85 2.03
C LEU A 53 -3.06 -13.68 3.52
N LEU A 54 -3.08 -12.45 4.03
CA LEU A 54 -2.89 -12.19 5.46
C LEU A 54 -4.00 -12.84 6.30
N GLY A 55 -5.26 -12.75 5.87
CA GLY A 55 -6.39 -13.37 6.54
C GLY A 55 -6.33 -14.90 6.54
N TYR A 56 -5.93 -15.50 5.42
CA TYR A 56 -5.81 -16.95 5.30
C TYR A 56 -4.73 -17.52 6.23
N PHE A 57 -3.60 -16.84 6.35
CA PHE A 57 -2.49 -17.26 7.21
C PHE A 57 -2.55 -16.66 8.63
N TRP A 58 -3.65 -15.99 8.99
CA TRP A 58 -3.78 -15.23 10.24
C TRP A 58 -3.50 -16.07 11.49
N LEU A 59 -3.97 -17.32 11.51
CA LEU A 59 -3.78 -18.23 12.64
C LEU A 59 -2.31 -18.63 12.86
N GLY A 60 -1.46 -18.48 11.85
CA GLY A 60 -0.04 -18.83 11.90
C GLY A 60 0.90 -17.67 12.24
N TYR A 61 0.38 -16.47 12.50
CA TYR A 61 1.18 -15.30 12.85
C TYR A 61 1.27 -15.14 14.37
N GLU A 62 2.21 -15.84 14.99
CA GLU A 62 2.50 -15.68 16.42
C GLU A 62 3.34 -14.44 16.71
N GLU A 63 4.18 -13.98 15.76
CA GLU A 63 4.99 -12.77 15.91
C GLU A 63 4.17 -11.49 16.09
N LEU A 64 2.96 -11.44 15.51
CA LEU A 64 2.05 -10.29 15.63
C LEU A 64 1.34 -10.23 17.00
N LYS A 65 1.42 -11.29 17.81
CA LYS A 65 0.80 -11.34 19.14
C LYS A 65 1.68 -10.69 20.21
N GLU A 66 2.92 -10.37 19.89
CA GLU A 66 3.79 -9.61 20.78
C GLU A 66 3.26 -8.19 20.98
N LYS A 67 3.44 -7.64 22.18
CA LYS A 67 2.96 -6.31 22.49
C LYS A 67 3.66 -5.28 21.60
N ILE A 68 2.87 -4.57 20.79
CA ILE A 68 3.34 -3.49 19.91
C ILE A 68 3.92 -2.32 20.73
N PHE A 69 3.42 -2.09 21.94
CA PHE A 69 3.87 -1.03 22.84
C PHE A 69 4.23 -1.61 24.21
N ALA A 70 5.36 -1.19 24.80
CA ALA A 70 5.72 -1.57 26.16
C ALA A 70 4.93 -0.76 27.20
N GLY A 71 4.45 0.44 26.84
CA GLY A 71 3.57 1.27 27.68
C GLY A 71 2.83 2.39 26.95
N PRO A 72 1.85 3.05 27.61
CA PRO A 72 1.02 4.10 27.01
C PRO A 72 1.81 5.37 26.64
N GLY A 73 2.92 5.64 27.32
CA GLY A 73 3.81 6.77 27.01
C GLY A 73 4.55 6.61 25.68
N GLU A 74 4.95 5.39 25.32
CA GLU A 74 5.56 5.09 24.02
C GLU A 74 4.56 5.27 22.88
N GLY A 75 3.30 4.85 23.10
CA GLY A 75 2.23 5.04 22.12
C GLY A 75 1.98 6.53 21.81
N LEU A 76 1.92 7.37 22.85
CA LEU A 76 1.77 8.83 22.69
C LEU A 76 2.95 9.46 21.96
N LEU A 77 4.19 9.05 22.27
CA LEU A 77 5.38 9.51 21.57
C LEU A 77 5.38 9.08 20.10
N ALA A 78 5.04 7.82 19.81
CA ALA A 78 4.96 7.31 18.44
C ALA A 78 3.92 8.07 17.61
N VAL A 79 2.73 8.32 18.19
CA VAL A 79 1.70 9.14 17.54
C VAL A 79 2.19 10.57 17.33
N GLY A 80 2.80 11.19 18.34
CA GLY A 80 3.34 12.55 18.24
C GLY A 80 4.40 12.69 17.16
N VAL A 81 5.37 11.77 17.11
CA VAL A 81 6.40 11.72 16.06
C VAL A 81 5.76 11.50 14.68
N GLY A 82 4.80 10.58 14.58
CA GLY A 82 4.06 10.34 13.33
C GLY A 82 3.36 11.59 12.81
N VAL A 83 2.71 12.36 13.69
CA VAL A 83 2.06 13.64 13.33
C VAL A 83 3.08 14.68 12.89
N LEU A 84 4.21 14.80 13.58
CA LEU A 84 5.28 15.74 13.20
C LEU A 84 5.86 15.41 11.83
N VAL A 85 6.16 14.13 11.57
CA VAL A 85 6.64 13.67 10.26
C VAL A 85 5.58 13.91 9.18
N TYR A 86 4.31 13.64 9.45
CA TYR A 86 3.22 13.94 8.53
C TYR A 86 3.12 15.43 8.18
N LEU A 87 3.18 16.31 9.18
CA LEU A 87 3.15 17.76 8.97
C LEU A 87 4.36 18.26 8.18
N ALA A 88 5.54 17.72 8.46
CA ALA A 88 6.74 18.01 7.68
C ALA A 88 6.56 17.56 6.22
N TRP A 89 6.08 16.34 6.01
CA TRP A 89 5.88 15.75 4.69
C TRP A 89 4.87 16.53 3.83
N VAL A 90 3.71 16.88 4.38
CA VAL A 90 2.68 17.63 3.65
C VAL A 90 3.16 19.02 3.24
N ARG A 91 4.09 19.61 4.00
CA ARG A 91 4.68 20.93 3.72
C ARG A 91 5.97 20.87 2.88
N MET A 92 6.37 19.70 2.38
CA MET A 92 7.49 19.55 1.46
C MET A 92 7.04 19.71 0.00
N ASP A 93 6.36 20.81 -0.32
CA ASP A 93 5.91 21.20 -1.67
C ASP A 93 6.97 22.03 -2.41
N TRP A 94 8.25 21.69 -2.21
CA TRP A 94 9.36 22.48 -2.72
C TRP A 94 9.52 22.32 -4.25
N PRO A 95 9.53 23.42 -5.03
CA PRO A 95 9.56 23.36 -6.50
C PRO A 95 10.77 22.62 -7.08
N TRP A 96 11.88 22.61 -6.34
CA TRP A 96 13.13 21.93 -6.74
C TRP A 96 13.16 20.44 -6.36
N ALA A 97 12.25 19.99 -5.49
CA ALA A 97 12.15 18.62 -5.01
C ALA A 97 10.99 17.84 -5.67
N MET A 98 10.17 18.51 -6.49
CA MET A 98 9.12 17.87 -7.29
C MET A 98 9.65 17.50 -8.68
N GLN A 99 9.54 16.22 -9.04
CA GLN A 99 9.86 15.73 -10.38
C GLN A 99 8.59 15.24 -11.09
N GLY A 100 8.22 15.92 -12.19
CA GLY A 100 7.05 15.59 -13.02
C GLY A 100 5.74 16.23 -12.54
N GLN A 101 4.65 16.02 -13.29
CA GLN A 101 3.30 16.31 -12.81
C GLN A 101 2.78 15.10 -12.03
N ALA A 102 2.12 15.36 -10.89
CA ALA A 102 1.45 14.34 -10.10
C ALA A 102 0.24 13.78 -10.88
N GLY A 103 0.49 12.85 -11.80
CA GLY A 103 -0.53 11.98 -12.37
C GLY A 103 -1.04 11.05 -11.28
N GLY A 104 -1.99 11.53 -10.49
CA GLY A 104 -2.57 10.77 -9.38
C GLY A 104 -3.66 9.82 -9.88
N TYR A 105 -3.72 8.62 -9.28
CA TYR A 105 -4.89 7.75 -9.39
C TYR A 105 -6.14 8.51 -8.91
N ASP A 106 -7.14 8.62 -9.79
CA ASP A 106 -8.41 9.28 -9.54
C ASP A 106 -9.54 8.25 -9.34
N PRO A 107 -9.94 7.97 -8.08
CA PRO A 107 -11.01 7.01 -7.77
C PRO A 107 -12.39 7.47 -8.24
N PHE A 108 -12.62 8.78 -8.43
CA PHE A 108 -13.93 9.33 -8.76
C PHE A 108 -14.34 9.10 -10.22
N ARG A 109 -13.39 8.63 -11.05
CA ARG A 109 -13.69 8.13 -12.40
C ARG A 109 -14.65 6.94 -12.42
N ALA A 110 -14.77 6.21 -11.31
CA ALA A 110 -15.75 5.13 -11.16
C ALA A 110 -17.17 5.62 -10.81
N GLY A 111 -17.36 6.92 -10.63
CA GLY A 111 -18.58 7.53 -10.08
C GLY A 111 -18.42 7.89 -8.60
N GLU A 112 -19.28 8.79 -8.10
CA GLU A 112 -19.14 9.41 -6.77
C GLU A 112 -19.16 8.38 -5.63
N THR A 113 -20.17 7.50 -5.61
CA THR A 113 -20.32 6.45 -4.59
C THR A 113 -19.19 5.42 -4.65
N ALA A 114 -18.84 4.96 -5.85
CA ALA A 114 -17.76 4.00 -6.04
C ALA A 114 -16.38 4.61 -5.71
N GLY A 115 -16.19 5.90 -6.01
CA GLY A 115 -14.97 6.63 -5.71
C GLY A 115 -14.71 6.76 -4.22
N VAL A 116 -15.74 7.01 -3.41
CA VAL A 116 -15.62 7.00 -1.93
C VAL A 116 -15.19 5.63 -1.43
N VAL A 117 -15.80 4.55 -1.92
CA VAL A 117 -15.44 3.17 -1.54
C VAL A 117 -14.01 2.83 -1.94
N LEU A 118 -13.61 3.14 -3.19
CA LEU A 118 -12.24 2.91 -3.68
C LEU A 118 -11.20 3.72 -2.90
N THR A 119 -11.54 4.94 -2.51
CA THR A 119 -10.70 5.78 -1.64
C THR A 119 -10.53 5.13 -0.27
N GLY A 120 -11.62 4.65 0.33
CA GLY A 120 -11.59 3.92 1.60
C GLY A 120 -10.70 2.68 1.54
N VAL A 121 -10.87 1.85 0.50
CA VAL A 121 -10.02 0.66 0.26
C VAL A 121 -8.56 1.05 0.07
N ARG A 122 -8.28 2.14 -0.64
CA ARG A 122 -6.92 2.64 -0.86
C ARG A 122 -6.25 3.09 0.44
N ILE A 123 -6.95 3.88 1.25
CA ILE A 123 -6.45 4.36 2.55
C ILE A 123 -6.20 3.17 3.47
N PHE A 124 -7.16 2.24 3.57
CA PHE A 124 -7.02 1.06 4.41
C PHE A 124 -5.88 0.15 3.94
N GLY A 125 -5.76 -0.07 2.63
CA GLY A 125 -4.65 -0.81 2.04
C GLY A 125 -3.29 -0.19 2.39
N ALA A 126 -3.16 1.13 2.24
CA ALA A 126 -1.90 1.82 2.51
C ALA A 126 -1.57 1.95 4.00
N ALA A 127 -2.56 2.19 4.86
CA ALA A 127 -2.35 2.48 6.28
C ALA A 127 -2.39 1.26 7.19
N ALA A 128 -3.08 0.18 6.79
CA ALA A 128 -3.20 -1.04 7.60
C ALA A 128 -2.53 -2.24 6.92
N VAL A 129 -2.91 -2.54 5.67
CA VAL A 129 -2.46 -3.78 5.00
C VAL A 129 -0.96 -3.76 4.75
N VAL A 130 -0.43 -2.66 4.22
CA VAL A 130 1.01 -2.53 3.92
C VAL A 130 1.87 -2.60 5.19
N PRO A 131 1.64 -1.81 6.25
CA PRO A 131 2.47 -1.89 7.45
C PRO A 131 2.42 -3.26 8.13
N VAL A 132 1.25 -3.91 8.21
CA VAL A 132 1.14 -5.25 8.79
C VAL A 132 1.91 -6.28 7.97
N MET A 133 1.79 -6.21 6.65
CA MET A 133 2.52 -7.07 5.72
C MET A 133 4.04 -6.87 5.84
N GLU A 134 4.49 -5.62 5.88
CA GLU A 134 5.91 -5.29 6.01
C GLU A 134 6.46 -5.74 7.36
N GLU A 135 5.79 -5.43 8.48
CA GLU A 135 6.24 -5.81 9.82
C GLU A 135 6.41 -7.33 9.94
N LEU A 136 5.46 -8.10 9.40
CA LEU A 136 5.56 -9.55 9.31
C LEU A 136 6.81 -10.00 8.55
N PHE A 137 7.07 -9.40 7.39
CA PHE A 137 8.24 -9.72 6.56
C PHE A 137 9.55 -9.36 7.28
N TRP A 138 9.67 -8.15 7.83
CA TRP A 138 10.85 -7.69 8.55
C TRP A 138 11.16 -8.59 9.75
N ARG A 139 10.19 -8.81 10.65
CA ARG A 139 10.38 -9.62 11.86
C ARG A 139 10.65 -11.10 11.57
N SER A 140 9.94 -11.68 10.60
CA SER A 140 10.00 -13.12 10.37
C SER A 140 11.14 -13.58 9.48
N PHE A 141 11.61 -12.72 8.57
CA PHE A 141 12.54 -13.10 7.51
C PHE A 141 13.86 -12.34 7.58
N LEU A 142 13.84 -11.02 7.75
CA LEU A 142 15.07 -10.21 7.68
C LEU A 142 15.84 -10.13 9.01
N ILE A 143 15.14 -10.13 10.15
CA ILE A 143 15.77 -9.98 11.48
C ILE A 143 16.15 -11.34 12.10
N ARG A 144 15.92 -12.45 11.38
CA ARG A 144 16.19 -13.81 11.84
C ARG A 144 17.57 -14.30 11.40
#